data_AF-A0A812PR95-F1
#
_entry.id   AF-A0A812PR95-F1
#
_cell.length_a   1.000
_cell.length_b   1.000
_cell.length_c   1.000
_cell.angle_alpha   90.00
_cell.angle_beta   90.00
_cell.angle_gamma   90.00
#
_symmetry.space_group_name_H-M   'P 1'
#
loop_
_entity.id
_entity.type
_entity.pdbx_description
1 polymer ?
#
loop_
_entity_poly.entity_id
_entity_poly.type
_entity_poly.pdbx_seq_one_letter_code
_entity_poly.pdbx_strand_id
1 'polypeptide(L)'
;MSSFVGHMSVDCAQARGRSCRKAWDQGHYYLQCPKIGAIYMTTTAACYTCFGVSPEWVTSLWQSCKITKETAEKEYVKCKKHVRAYLENVKFHTQCVRADAVAERQAAALRDLQPLMRDPIRIQQVESDFLPQFRRPMFRRKFLVLTGPTRLGKTIYGRGLFGHDATLELNCSGVLHPDLREYDPLRHKAILFDEACCQMVLAHRKLFQGPVEEVSLAHSSTNMYSYSVFVYGVAMLITSNSWRTELQDCSPEDQEWLRGNSICIDCDVPL
;
A
#
# COMPACT_ATOMS: atom_id res chain seq x y z
N MET A 1 31.44 27.53 -29.51
CA MET A 1 31.41 26.07 -29.75
C MET A 1 32.27 25.42 -28.69
N SER A 2 31.66 24.96 -27.59
CA SER A 2 32.37 24.30 -26.50
C SER A 2 32.31 22.79 -26.73
N SER A 3 33.46 22.20 -27.05
CA SER A 3 33.63 20.76 -27.27
C SER A 3 33.43 20.01 -25.95
N PHE A 4 32.38 19.21 -25.89
CA PHE A 4 32.14 18.24 -24.82
C PHE A 4 33.26 17.18 -24.87
N VAL A 5 34.25 17.29 -23.99
CA VAL A 5 35.25 16.25 -23.79
C VAL A 5 34.60 15.16 -22.97
N GLY A 6 34.30 14.03 -23.62
CA GLY A 6 33.81 12.83 -22.94
C GLY A 6 34.81 12.43 -21.85
N HIS A 7 34.33 12.28 -20.62
CA HIS A 7 35.14 11.77 -19.53
C HIS A 7 35.59 10.34 -19.86
N MET A 8 36.83 10.20 -20.33
CA MET A 8 37.57 8.96 -20.27
C MET A 8 38.22 8.90 -18.89
N SER A 9 37.88 7.89 -18.08
CA SER A 9 38.69 7.58 -16.91
C SER A 9 40.04 7.07 -17.42
N VAL A 10 41.11 7.83 -17.16
CA VAL A 10 42.49 7.50 -17.55
C VAL A 10 43.18 6.62 -16.49
N ASP A 11 42.48 6.32 -15.39
CA ASP A 11 43.00 5.42 -14.37
C ASP A 11 42.91 3.98 -14.87
N CYS A 12 44.05 3.48 -15.37
CA CYS A 12 44.23 2.09 -15.70
C CYS A 12 43.95 1.25 -14.45
N ALA A 13 43.06 0.24 -14.56
CA ALA A 13 42.74 -0.63 -13.45
C ALA A 13 44.03 -1.22 -12.87
N GLN A 14 44.36 -0.90 -11.61
CA GLN A 14 45.53 -1.42 -10.88
C GLN A 14 45.43 -2.93 -10.55
N ALA A 15 44.50 -3.63 -11.21
CA ALA A 15 44.23 -5.04 -11.00
C ALA A 15 45.37 -5.87 -11.59
N ARG A 16 45.93 -6.78 -10.80
CA ARG A 16 46.93 -7.76 -11.23
C ARG A 16 46.31 -9.15 -11.38
N GLY A 17 46.86 -9.98 -12.27
CA GLY A 17 46.44 -11.38 -12.45
C GLY A 17 44.98 -11.55 -12.88
N ARG A 18 44.24 -12.47 -12.22
CA ARG A 18 42.84 -12.81 -12.57
C ARG A 18 41.90 -11.60 -12.55
N SER A 19 42.16 -10.62 -11.69
CA SER A 19 41.35 -9.39 -11.60
C SER A 19 41.52 -8.49 -12.82
N CYS A 20 42.70 -8.45 -13.44
CA CYS A 20 42.94 -7.72 -14.68
C CYS A 20 42.09 -8.29 -15.82
N ARG A 21 42.08 -9.63 -15.94
CA ARG A 21 41.29 -10.32 -16.97
C ARG A 21 39.80 -10.03 -16.82
N LYS A 22 39.28 -10.09 -15.58
CA LYS A 22 37.88 -9.77 -15.28
C LYS A 22 37.51 -8.34 -15.70
N ALA A 23 38.40 -7.37 -15.48
CA ALA A 23 38.18 -5.97 -15.88
C ALA A 23 38.15 -5.81 -17.41
N TRP A 24 39.05 -6.49 -18.14
CA TRP A 24 39.02 -6.49 -19.60
C TRP A 24 37.77 -7.17 -20.16
N ASP A 25 37.39 -8.33 -19.62
CA ASP A 25 36.18 -9.05 -20.02
C ASP A 25 34.93 -8.18 -19.78
N GLN A 26 34.87 -7.45 -18.65
CA GLN A 26 33.81 -6.47 -18.37
C GLN A 26 33.81 -5.31 -19.39
N GLY A 27 34.98 -4.81 -19.78
CA GLY A 27 35.12 -3.79 -20.82
C GLY A 27 34.66 -4.29 -22.20
N HIS A 28 35.04 -5.51 -22.58
CA HIS A 28 34.58 -6.15 -23.81
C HIS A 28 33.06 -6.38 -23.80
N TYR A 29 32.49 -6.77 -22.65
CA TYR A 29 31.04 -6.88 -22.48
C TYR A 29 30.36 -5.53 -22.62
N TYR A 30 30.91 -4.49 -21.99
CA TYR A 30 30.39 -3.13 -22.08
C TYR A 30 30.22 -2.70 -23.55
N LEU A 31 31.19 -2.99 -24.42
CA LEU A 31 31.15 -2.63 -25.84
C LEU A 31 30.24 -3.51 -26.71
N GLN A 32 29.59 -4.53 -26.14
CA GLN A 32 28.65 -5.42 -26.85
C GLN A 32 27.22 -5.33 -26.32
N CYS A 33 27.03 -4.87 -25.08
CA CYS A 33 25.71 -4.70 -24.48
C CYS A 33 24.92 -3.58 -25.19
N PRO A 34 23.64 -3.76 -25.56
CA PRO A 34 22.87 -2.76 -26.29
C PRO A 34 22.47 -1.59 -25.37
N LYS A 35 23.40 -0.66 -25.20
CA LYS A 35 23.27 0.54 -24.36
C LYS A 35 22.52 1.66 -25.07
N ILE A 36 21.82 2.46 -24.28
CA ILE A 36 21.14 3.68 -24.71
C ILE A 36 22.20 4.67 -25.22
N GLY A 37 21.96 5.23 -26.41
CA GLY A 37 22.85 6.24 -27.01
C GLY A 37 24.21 5.73 -27.48
N ALA A 38 24.39 4.43 -27.69
CA ALA A 38 25.65 3.87 -28.20
C ALA A 38 25.88 4.20 -29.69
N ILE A 39 27.08 4.69 -30.03
CA ILE A 39 27.47 5.06 -31.40
C ILE A 39 28.53 4.10 -31.97
N TYR A 40 29.56 3.76 -31.17
CA TYR A 40 30.61 2.81 -31.54
C TYR A 40 30.70 1.66 -30.54
N MET A 41 30.60 0.42 -31.05
CA MET A 41 30.43 -0.80 -30.26
C MET A 41 31.24 -1.95 -30.88
N THR A 42 32.56 -1.76 -30.97
CA THR A 42 33.48 -2.74 -31.57
C THR A 42 34.38 -3.33 -30.50
N THR A 43 34.65 -4.63 -30.58
CA THR A 43 35.50 -5.38 -29.66
C THR A 43 36.18 -6.54 -30.39
N THR A 44 37.29 -7.01 -29.87
CA THR A 44 38.05 -8.15 -30.40
C THR A 44 37.68 -9.50 -29.76
N ALA A 45 36.89 -9.49 -28.69
CA ALA A 45 36.45 -10.69 -27.97
C ALA A 45 34.93 -10.72 -27.81
N ALA A 46 34.28 -11.78 -28.29
CA ALA A 46 32.83 -11.94 -28.25
C ALA A 46 32.36 -12.45 -26.88
N CYS A 47 31.32 -11.83 -26.33
CA CYS A 47 30.71 -12.22 -25.06
C CYS A 47 29.97 -13.56 -25.19
N TYR A 48 29.90 -14.31 -24.09
CA TYR A 48 29.27 -15.64 -23.98
C TYR A 48 29.94 -16.78 -24.77
N THR A 49 30.91 -16.47 -25.64
CA THR A 49 31.73 -17.45 -26.37
C THR A 49 33.19 -17.42 -25.93
N CYS A 50 33.83 -16.24 -25.92
CA CYS A 50 35.23 -16.07 -25.52
C CYS A 50 35.38 -15.93 -23.99
N PHE A 51 34.34 -15.45 -23.30
CA PHE A 51 34.30 -15.28 -21.85
C PHE A 51 32.86 -15.26 -21.33
N GLY A 52 32.68 -15.58 -20.05
CA GLY A 52 31.37 -15.54 -19.38
C GLY A 52 31.02 -14.13 -18.88
N VAL A 53 29.74 -13.76 -18.99
CA VAL A 53 29.24 -12.47 -18.49
C VAL A 53 28.67 -12.64 -17.09
N SER A 54 29.10 -11.77 -16.17
CA SER A 54 28.59 -11.73 -14.81
C SER A 54 27.29 -10.90 -14.76
N PRO A 55 26.20 -11.39 -14.14
CA PRO A 55 24.98 -10.60 -13.92
C PRO A 55 25.23 -9.25 -13.25
N GLU A 56 26.22 -9.16 -12.38
CA GLU A 56 26.59 -7.94 -11.66
C GLU A 56 27.07 -6.83 -12.62
N TRP A 57 27.62 -7.19 -13.78
CA TRP A 57 27.95 -6.22 -14.83
C TRP A 57 26.69 -5.66 -15.48
N VAL A 58 25.69 -6.49 -15.73
CA VAL A 58 24.36 -6.06 -16.22
C VAL A 58 23.72 -5.13 -15.20
N THR A 59 23.75 -5.50 -13.92
CA THR A 59 23.21 -4.68 -12.82
C THR A 59 23.88 -3.31 -12.77
N SER A 60 25.21 -3.23 -12.88
CA SER A 60 25.94 -1.95 -12.88
C SER A 60 25.54 -1.04 -14.05
N LEU A 61 25.30 -1.61 -15.24
CA LEU A 61 24.83 -0.84 -16.40
C LEU A 61 23.39 -0.37 -16.25
N TRP A 62 22.53 -1.22 -15.69
CA TRP A 62 21.15 -0.84 -15.43
C TRP A 62 21.05 0.22 -14.32
N GLN A 63 21.80 0.07 -13.23
CA GLN A 63 21.87 1.04 -12.13
C GLN A 63 22.38 2.41 -12.60
N SER A 64 23.30 2.45 -13.55
CA SER A 64 23.78 3.70 -14.16
C SER A 64 22.89 4.20 -15.32
N CYS A 65 21.70 3.64 -15.49
CA CYS A 65 20.73 3.97 -16.52
C CYS A 65 21.28 3.90 -17.95
N LYS A 66 22.32 3.08 -18.18
CA LYS A 66 22.95 2.90 -19.50
C LYS A 66 22.20 1.89 -20.37
N ILE A 67 21.37 1.06 -19.76
CA ILE A 67 20.51 0.09 -20.45
C ILE A 67 19.09 0.19 -19.91
N THR A 68 18.11 -0.14 -20.75
CA THR A 68 16.71 -0.20 -20.31
C THR A 68 16.47 -1.46 -19.48
N LYS A 69 15.31 -1.49 -18.80
CA LYS A 69 14.80 -2.66 -18.10
C LYS A 69 14.75 -3.89 -19.01
N GLU A 70 14.17 -3.75 -20.21
CA GLU A 70 13.95 -4.85 -21.15
C GLU A 70 15.28 -5.42 -21.63
N THR A 71 16.28 -4.55 -21.83
CA THR A 71 17.64 -4.98 -22.12
C THR A 71 18.25 -5.73 -20.95
N ALA A 72 18.13 -5.22 -19.72
CA ALA A 72 18.67 -5.89 -18.54
C ALA A 72 18.05 -7.30 -18.36
N GLU A 73 16.73 -7.45 -18.50
CA GLU A 73 16.04 -8.74 -18.41
C GLU A 73 16.58 -9.75 -19.44
N LYS A 74 16.75 -9.33 -20.70
CA LYS A 74 17.33 -10.16 -21.77
C LYS A 74 18.77 -10.58 -21.45
N GLU A 75 19.59 -9.67 -20.94
CA GLU A 75 20.98 -9.94 -20.59
C GLU A 75 21.12 -10.87 -19.37
N TYR A 76 20.25 -10.74 -18.36
CA TYR A 76 20.22 -11.68 -17.24
C TYR A 76 19.90 -13.12 -17.67
N VAL A 77 18.98 -13.30 -18.63
CA VAL A 77 18.67 -14.63 -19.21
C VAL A 77 19.90 -15.22 -19.90
N LYS A 78 20.62 -14.40 -20.69
CA LYS A 78 21.86 -14.84 -21.37
C LYS A 78 22.97 -15.22 -20.40
N CYS A 79 23.05 -14.57 -19.23
CA CYS A 79 24.03 -14.91 -18.19
C CYS A 79 23.81 -16.29 -17.56
N LYS A 80 22.59 -16.87 -17.65
CA LYS A 80 22.23 -18.20 -17.12
C LYS A 80 22.47 -18.41 -15.61
N LYS A 81 22.75 -17.35 -14.84
CA LYS A 81 23.06 -17.41 -13.41
C LYS A 81 21.99 -16.69 -12.60
N HIS A 82 21.38 -17.41 -11.64
CA HIS A 82 20.30 -16.91 -10.76
C HIS A 82 19.21 -16.12 -11.50
N VAL A 83 18.86 -16.54 -12.72
CA VAL A 83 17.99 -15.79 -13.63
C VAL A 83 16.69 -15.36 -12.97
N ARG A 84 16.05 -16.28 -12.22
CA ARG A 84 14.80 -16.00 -11.50
C ARG A 84 14.93 -14.81 -10.54
N ALA A 85 15.95 -14.82 -9.68
CA ALA A 85 16.16 -13.77 -8.68
C ALA A 85 16.39 -12.39 -9.34
N TYR A 86 17.20 -12.34 -10.40
CA TYR A 86 17.44 -11.07 -11.10
C TYR A 86 16.19 -10.53 -11.82
N LEU A 87 15.39 -11.40 -12.43
CA LEU A 87 14.12 -10.99 -13.04
C LEU A 87 13.08 -10.55 -12.00
N GLU A 88 13.01 -11.23 -10.86
CA GLU A 88 12.15 -10.82 -9.73
C GLU A 88 12.58 -9.46 -9.17
N ASN A 89 13.88 -9.20 -9.02
CA ASN A 89 14.40 -7.91 -8.58
C ASN A 89 14.01 -6.77 -9.54
N VAL A 90 14.13 -6.99 -10.85
CA VAL A 90 13.74 -5.99 -11.85
C VAL A 90 12.24 -5.71 -11.80
N LYS A 91 11.41 -6.75 -11.65
CA LYS A 91 9.96 -6.61 -11.47
C LYS A 91 9.62 -5.83 -10.21
N PHE A 92 10.23 -6.19 -9.08
CA PHE A 92 10.01 -5.55 -7.79
C PHE A 92 10.42 -4.07 -7.83
N HIS A 93 11.59 -3.74 -8.38
CA HIS A 93 12.00 -2.35 -8.60
C HIS A 93 10.98 -1.56 -9.44
N THR A 94 10.45 -2.17 -10.52
CA THR A 94 9.40 -1.52 -11.34
C THR A 94 8.14 -1.25 -10.51
N GLN A 95 7.77 -2.16 -9.60
CA GLN A 95 6.63 -1.98 -8.71
C GLN A 95 6.89 -0.85 -7.71
N CYS A 96 8.08 -0.79 -7.09
CA CYS A 96 8.46 0.30 -6.18
C CYS A 96 8.40 1.67 -6.88
N VAL A 97 9.04 1.82 -8.04
CA VAL A 97 9.02 3.09 -8.79
C VAL A 97 7.60 3.52 -9.16
N ARG A 98 6.72 2.56 -9.52
CA ARG A 98 5.31 2.86 -9.78
C ARG A 98 4.57 3.29 -8.52
N ALA A 99 4.81 2.62 -7.39
CA ALA A 99 4.21 2.97 -6.11
C ALA A 99 4.63 4.37 -5.68
N ASP A 100 5.91 4.72 -5.80
CA ASP A 100 6.43 6.05 -5.51
C ASP A 100 5.77 7.13 -6.40
N ALA A 101 5.69 6.88 -7.71
CA ALA A 101 5.03 7.80 -8.64
C ALA A 101 3.53 7.98 -8.35
N VAL A 102 2.84 6.92 -7.91
CA VAL A 102 1.44 7.01 -7.47
C VAL A 102 1.33 7.82 -6.19
N ALA A 103 2.22 7.60 -5.22
CA ALA A 103 2.24 8.35 -3.96
C ALA A 103 2.51 9.85 -4.19
N GLU A 104 3.45 10.20 -5.07
CA GLU A 104 3.71 11.58 -5.47
C GLU A 104 2.46 12.24 -6.09
N ARG A 105 1.76 11.50 -6.96
CA ARG A 105 0.52 11.97 -7.59
C ARG A 105 -0.62 12.15 -6.58
N GLN A 106 -0.75 11.23 -5.64
CA GLN A 106 -1.72 11.36 -4.53
C GLN A 106 -1.41 12.58 -3.67
N ALA A 107 -0.15 12.80 -3.31
CA ALA A 107 0.27 13.97 -2.55
C ALA A 107 0.01 15.29 -3.31
N ALA A 108 0.22 15.31 -4.63
CA ALA A 108 -0.14 16.45 -5.46
C ALA A 108 -1.64 16.71 -5.47
N ALA A 109 -2.46 15.68 -5.69
CA ALA A 109 -3.92 15.80 -5.65
C ALA A 109 -4.42 16.28 -4.29
N LEU A 110 -3.82 15.81 -3.19
CA LEU A 110 -4.18 16.27 -1.85
C LEU A 110 -3.85 17.76 -1.64
N ARG A 111 -2.70 18.24 -2.14
CA ARG A 111 -2.36 19.68 -2.12
C ARG A 111 -3.36 20.52 -2.92
N ASP A 112 -3.83 20.03 -4.06
CA ASP A 112 -4.81 20.75 -4.90
C ASP A 112 -6.21 20.77 -4.28
N LEU A 113 -6.58 19.71 -3.55
CA LEU A 113 -7.88 19.60 -2.87
C LEU A 113 -7.92 20.33 -1.53
N GLN A 114 -6.79 20.53 -0.86
CA GLN A 114 -6.71 21.13 0.47
C GLN A 114 -7.42 22.51 0.57
N PRO A 115 -7.29 23.45 -0.38
CA PRO A 115 -8.00 24.73 -0.34
C PRO A 115 -9.52 24.60 -0.52
N LEU A 116 -10.00 23.47 -1.04
CA LEU A 116 -11.43 23.20 -1.28
C LEU A 116 -12.09 22.50 -0.10
N MET A 117 -11.30 22.02 0.87
CA MET A 117 -11.83 21.36 2.06
C MET A 117 -12.58 22.38 2.93
N ARG A 118 -13.81 22.03 3.31
CA ARG A 118 -14.62 22.80 4.25
C ARG A 118 -14.36 22.32 5.67
N ASP A 119 -14.63 23.18 6.63
CA ASP A 119 -14.64 22.78 8.04
C ASP A 119 -15.69 21.66 8.25
N PRO A 120 -15.32 20.54 8.90
CA PRO A 120 -16.26 19.46 9.16
C PRO A 120 -17.46 19.94 9.97
N ILE A 121 -18.67 19.54 9.57
CA ILE A 121 -19.87 19.85 10.34
C ILE A 121 -19.84 19.13 11.69
N ARG A 122 -20.11 19.86 12.78
CA ARG A 122 -20.23 19.24 14.10
C ARG A 122 -21.58 18.55 14.25
N ILE A 123 -21.56 17.22 14.35
CA ILE A 123 -22.75 16.43 14.64
C ILE A 123 -22.85 16.25 16.16
N GLN A 124 -23.90 16.80 16.77
CA GLN A 124 -24.08 16.80 18.22
C GLN A 124 -24.01 15.38 18.83
N GLN A 125 -24.68 14.40 18.23
CA GLN A 125 -24.64 13.00 18.70
C GLN A 125 -23.24 12.38 18.67
N VAL A 126 -22.40 12.78 17.71
CA VAL A 126 -21.00 12.31 17.66
C VAL A 126 -20.23 12.89 18.84
N GLU A 127 -20.41 14.19 19.14
CA GLU A 127 -19.72 14.87 20.24
C GLU A 127 -20.21 14.45 21.63
N SER A 128 -21.51 14.18 21.79
CA SER A 128 -22.12 13.84 23.08
C SER A 128 -22.05 12.37 23.41
N ASP A 129 -22.20 11.48 22.42
CA ASP A 129 -22.43 10.06 22.69
C ASP A 129 -21.23 9.21 22.25
N PHE A 130 -20.65 9.51 21.09
CA PHE A 130 -19.61 8.66 20.50
C PHE A 130 -18.20 9.00 21.01
N LEU A 131 -17.73 10.23 20.81
CA LEU A 131 -16.37 10.66 21.17
C LEU A 131 -16.05 10.52 22.66
N PRO A 132 -16.97 10.76 23.61
CA PRO A 132 -16.67 10.62 25.03
C PRO A 132 -16.30 9.20 25.47
N GLN A 133 -16.67 8.16 24.71
CA GLN A 133 -16.31 6.76 24.98
C GLN A 133 -14.79 6.51 24.97
N PHE A 134 -14.01 7.40 24.35
CA PHE A 134 -12.56 7.27 24.18
C PHE A 134 -11.76 8.09 25.20
N ARG A 135 -12.43 8.86 26.07
CA ARG A 135 -11.78 9.65 27.13
C ARG A 135 -11.58 8.88 28.42
N ARG A 136 -12.25 7.72 28.57
CA ARG A 136 -12.19 6.87 29.75
C ARG A 136 -12.03 5.39 29.40
N PRO A 137 -11.46 4.58 30.30
CA PRO A 137 -11.45 3.13 30.13
C PRO A 137 -12.88 2.58 30.09
N MET A 138 -13.17 1.74 29.10
CA MET A 138 -14.44 1.01 28.94
C MET A 138 -14.16 -0.39 28.41
N PHE A 139 -14.88 -1.40 28.89
CA PHE A 139 -14.73 -2.78 28.40
C PHE A 139 -15.33 -2.99 27.00
N ARG A 140 -16.40 -2.25 26.68
CA ARG A 140 -17.06 -2.27 25.37
C ARG A 140 -17.42 -0.85 24.97
N ARG A 141 -17.29 -0.55 23.68
CA ARG A 141 -17.65 0.74 23.10
C ARG A 141 -18.63 0.50 21.96
N LYS A 142 -19.54 1.45 21.77
CA LYS A 142 -20.42 1.47 20.61
C LYS A 142 -19.66 1.97 19.39
N PHE A 143 -19.88 1.35 18.25
CA PHE A 143 -19.37 1.81 16.97
C PHE A 143 -20.30 2.87 16.36
N LEU A 144 -19.75 3.77 15.55
CA LEU A 144 -20.52 4.81 14.88
C LEU A 144 -20.95 4.32 13.50
N VAL A 145 -22.20 4.55 13.13
CA VAL A 145 -22.72 4.32 11.78
C VAL A 145 -23.21 5.65 11.22
N LEU A 146 -22.61 6.08 10.12
CA LEU A 146 -23.05 7.21 9.31
C LEU A 146 -23.79 6.64 8.09
N THR A 147 -25.11 6.71 8.14
CA THR A 147 -25.98 6.21 7.06
C THR A 147 -26.61 7.36 6.31
N GLY A 148 -26.79 7.22 4.99
CA GLY A 148 -27.49 8.22 4.18
C GLY A 148 -27.11 8.16 2.71
N PRO A 149 -27.74 8.97 1.84
CA PRO A 149 -27.44 9.00 0.40
C PRO A 149 -25.96 9.21 0.05
N THR A 150 -25.60 8.87 -1.18
CA THR A 150 -24.27 9.14 -1.73
C THR A 150 -23.96 10.64 -1.77
N ARG A 151 -22.67 11.01 -1.80
CA ARG A 151 -22.16 12.39 -1.93
C ARG A 151 -22.42 13.33 -0.75
N LEU A 152 -22.67 12.80 0.44
CA LEU A 152 -22.82 13.60 1.66
C LEU A 152 -21.54 13.72 2.50
N GLY A 153 -20.38 13.34 1.96
CA GLY A 153 -19.10 13.51 2.66
C GLY A 153 -18.88 12.56 3.86
N LYS A 154 -19.74 11.56 4.06
CA LYS A 154 -19.69 10.63 5.22
C LYS A 154 -18.29 10.03 5.48
N THR A 155 -17.64 9.53 4.43
CA THR A 155 -16.31 8.91 4.49
C THR A 155 -15.23 9.92 4.91
N ILE A 156 -15.26 11.12 4.31
CA ILE A 156 -14.31 12.20 4.65
C ILE A 156 -14.52 12.66 6.09
N TYR A 157 -15.78 12.87 6.50
CA TYR A 157 -16.14 13.26 7.85
C TYR A 157 -15.66 12.22 8.87
N GLY A 158 -15.99 10.94 8.67
CA GLY A 158 -15.57 9.85 9.55
C GLY A 158 -14.04 9.76 9.67
N ARG A 159 -13.31 9.87 8.55
CA ARG A 159 -11.84 9.87 8.53
C ARG A 159 -11.24 11.07 9.28
N GLY A 160 -11.97 12.19 9.36
CA GLY A 160 -11.54 13.40 10.06
C GLY A 160 -11.66 13.32 11.58
N LEU A 161 -12.57 12.50 12.12
CA LEU A 161 -12.92 12.49 13.56
C LEU A 161 -11.73 12.26 14.50
N PHE A 162 -10.80 11.39 14.12
CA PHE A 162 -9.58 11.08 14.90
C PHE A 162 -8.30 11.56 14.21
N GLY A 163 -8.43 12.31 13.11
CA GLY A 163 -7.35 12.70 12.21
C GLY A 163 -7.17 11.73 11.06
N HIS A 164 -6.95 12.26 9.85
CA HIS A 164 -6.87 11.46 8.63
C HIS A 164 -5.74 10.44 8.65
N ASP A 165 -4.56 10.79 9.17
CA ASP A 165 -3.40 9.89 9.22
C ASP A 165 -3.49 8.83 10.33
N ALA A 166 -4.36 9.05 11.31
CA ALA A 166 -4.62 8.18 12.44
C ALA A 166 -5.90 7.33 12.25
N THR A 167 -6.52 7.39 11.08
CA THR A 167 -7.70 6.59 10.73
C THR A 167 -7.36 5.67 9.56
N LEU A 168 -7.47 4.36 9.76
CA LEU A 168 -7.37 3.40 8.67
C LEU A 168 -8.71 3.33 7.93
N GLU A 169 -8.72 3.65 6.65
CA GLU A 169 -9.89 3.54 5.79
C GLU A 169 -9.84 2.22 5.01
N LEU A 170 -10.93 1.44 5.05
CA LEU A 170 -11.07 0.17 4.36
C LEU A 170 -12.26 0.23 3.41
N ASN A 171 -12.07 -0.13 2.16
CA ASN A 171 -13.19 -0.37 1.26
C ASN A 171 -13.81 -1.74 1.57
N CYS A 172 -15.05 -1.72 2.03
CA CYS A 172 -15.82 -2.89 2.45
C CYS A 172 -17.00 -3.21 1.51
N SER A 173 -17.06 -2.56 0.35
CA SER A 173 -18.11 -2.76 -0.66
C SER A 173 -18.16 -4.20 -1.14
N GLY A 174 -19.27 -4.89 -0.86
CA GLY A 174 -19.47 -6.30 -1.25
C GLY A 174 -18.55 -7.31 -0.55
N VAL A 175 -17.84 -6.89 0.51
CA VAL A 175 -16.94 -7.74 1.29
C VAL A 175 -17.64 -8.16 2.58
N LEU A 176 -17.40 -9.39 3.04
CA LEU A 176 -17.87 -9.85 4.37
C LEU A 176 -16.75 -9.86 5.42
N HIS A 177 -15.50 -10.00 4.98
CA HIS A 177 -14.32 -10.11 5.83
C HIS A 177 -13.38 -8.93 5.58
N PRO A 178 -13.34 -7.91 6.46
CA PRO A 178 -12.46 -6.77 6.26
C PRO A 178 -10.99 -7.19 6.38
N ASP A 179 -10.12 -6.62 5.55
CA ASP A 179 -8.67 -6.83 5.64
C ASP A 179 -8.04 -5.76 6.54
N LEU A 180 -7.53 -6.18 7.70
CA LEU A 180 -6.86 -5.33 8.68
C LEU A 180 -5.34 -5.57 8.72
N ARG A 181 -4.73 -6.11 7.67
CA ARG A 181 -3.26 -6.31 7.65
C ARG A 181 -2.46 -5.01 7.69
N GLU A 182 -3.05 -3.91 7.20
CA GLU A 182 -2.44 -2.58 7.28
C GLU A 182 -2.75 -1.86 8.60
N TYR A 183 -3.55 -2.46 9.49
CA TYR A 183 -3.86 -1.89 10.79
C TYR A 183 -2.66 -1.99 11.74
N ASP A 184 -2.18 -0.82 12.18
CA ASP A 184 -1.21 -0.66 13.25
C ASP A 184 -1.87 -0.06 14.51
N PRO A 185 -1.90 -0.78 15.65
CA PRO A 185 -2.51 -0.30 16.89
C PRO A 185 -1.75 0.87 17.55
N LEU A 186 -0.49 1.12 17.18
CA LEU A 186 0.29 2.25 17.69
C LEU A 186 0.06 3.53 16.88
N ARG A 187 -0.36 3.38 15.62
CA ARG A 187 -0.64 4.50 14.71
C ARG A 187 -2.12 4.87 14.68
N HIS A 188 -2.99 3.88 14.54
CA HIS A 188 -4.40 4.11 14.24
C HIS A 188 -5.25 4.21 15.51
N LYS A 189 -5.98 5.32 15.61
CA LYS A 189 -6.99 5.57 16.65
C LYS A 189 -8.39 5.19 16.21
N ALA A 190 -8.61 5.08 14.90
CA ALA A 190 -9.89 4.71 14.32
C ALA A 190 -9.70 3.79 13.11
N ILE A 191 -10.73 2.99 12.84
CA ILE A 191 -10.89 2.20 11.62
C ILE A 191 -12.23 2.59 11.01
N LEU A 192 -12.21 3.00 9.75
CA LEU A 192 -13.38 3.35 8.96
C LEU A 192 -13.65 2.26 7.93
N PHE A 193 -14.78 1.57 8.09
CA PHE A 193 -15.28 0.55 7.18
C PHE A 193 -16.23 1.21 6.18
N ASP A 194 -15.70 1.57 5.00
CA ASP A 194 -16.44 2.28 3.96
C ASP A 194 -17.32 1.33 3.14
N GLU A 195 -18.58 1.69 2.95
CA GLU A 195 -19.61 0.86 2.33
C GLU A 195 -19.83 -0.51 3.02
N ALA A 196 -19.61 -0.59 4.33
CA ALA A 196 -19.85 -1.82 5.07
C ALA A 196 -21.34 -2.10 5.31
N CYS A 197 -21.68 -3.40 5.35
CA CYS A 197 -23.04 -3.90 5.53
C CYS A 197 -23.27 -4.47 6.94
N CYS A 198 -24.54 -4.61 7.33
CA CYS A 198 -24.92 -5.18 8.63
C CYS A 198 -24.36 -6.60 8.81
N GLN A 199 -24.38 -7.41 7.74
CA GLN A 199 -23.92 -8.80 7.78
C GLN A 199 -22.43 -8.92 8.09
N MET A 200 -21.58 -8.01 7.57
CA MET A 200 -20.15 -7.95 7.93
C MET A 200 -19.98 -7.72 9.43
N VAL A 201 -20.71 -6.77 9.99
CA VAL A 201 -20.62 -6.44 11.42
C VAL A 201 -21.06 -7.61 12.28
N LEU A 202 -22.15 -8.28 11.90
CA LEU A 202 -22.67 -9.46 12.59
C LEU A 202 -21.72 -10.67 12.47
N ALA A 203 -21.03 -10.85 11.36
CA ALA A 203 -20.00 -11.88 11.23
C ALA A 203 -18.79 -11.61 12.14
N HIS A 204 -18.57 -10.35 12.51
CA HIS A 204 -17.40 -9.88 13.25
C HIS A 204 -17.76 -9.17 14.57
N ARG A 205 -18.81 -9.65 15.28
CA ARG A 205 -19.31 -9.04 16.55
C ARG A 205 -18.20 -8.71 17.55
N LYS A 206 -17.25 -9.64 17.76
CA LYS A 206 -16.13 -9.46 18.70
C LYS A 206 -15.22 -8.30 18.27
N LEU A 207 -14.94 -8.15 16.98
CA LEU A 207 -14.14 -7.03 16.45
C LEU A 207 -14.81 -5.69 16.76
N PHE A 208 -16.08 -5.54 16.39
CA PHE A 208 -16.81 -4.27 16.54
C PHE A 208 -17.11 -3.89 17.99
N GLN A 209 -16.97 -4.81 18.96
CA GLN A 209 -17.07 -4.52 20.38
C GLN A 209 -15.77 -3.98 21.01
N GLY A 210 -14.63 -4.15 20.34
CA GLY A 210 -13.33 -3.63 20.77
C GLY A 210 -12.82 -4.20 22.12
N PRO A 211 -12.70 -5.53 22.28
CA PRO A 211 -12.24 -6.16 23.51
C PRO A 211 -10.78 -5.85 23.85
N VAL A 212 -10.36 -6.18 25.07
CA VAL A 212 -8.96 -6.07 25.52
C VAL A 212 -8.12 -7.22 24.96
N GLU A 213 -8.73 -8.35 24.61
CA GLU A 213 -8.02 -9.46 24.00
C GLU A 213 -7.85 -9.25 22.48
N GLU A 214 -6.85 -9.89 21.91
CA GLU A 214 -6.71 -9.95 20.46
C GLU A 214 -7.91 -10.64 19.80
N VAL A 215 -8.24 -10.16 18.61
CA VAL A 215 -9.30 -10.68 17.75
C VAL A 215 -8.62 -11.34 16.56
N SER A 216 -8.83 -12.65 16.43
CA SER A 216 -8.35 -13.40 15.27
C SER A 216 -9.32 -13.20 14.09
N LEU A 217 -8.74 -13.00 12.90
CA LEU A 217 -9.42 -12.72 11.64
C LEU A 217 -8.93 -13.66 10.53
N ALA A 218 -9.62 -13.62 9.39
CA ALA A 218 -9.32 -14.44 8.21
C ALA A 218 -9.27 -15.96 8.47
N HIS A 219 -10.19 -16.45 9.29
CA HIS A 219 -10.39 -17.88 9.50
C HIS A 219 -10.91 -18.53 8.21
N SER A 220 -10.16 -19.50 7.70
CA SER A 220 -10.54 -20.38 6.59
C SER A 220 -10.29 -21.83 6.98
N SER A 221 -10.76 -22.78 6.17
CA SER A 221 -10.61 -24.22 6.43
C SER A 221 -9.16 -24.67 6.64
N THR A 222 -8.17 -23.96 6.08
CA THR A 222 -6.74 -24.27 6.22
C THR A 222 -6.01 -23.36 7.21
N ASN A 223 -6.66 -22.29 7.69
CA ASN A 223 -6.15 -21.31 8.66
C ASN A 223 -4.79 -20.65 8.32
N MET A 224 -4.26 -20.85 7.11
CA MET A 224 -2.91 -20.42 6.67
C MET A 224 -2.77 -18.89 6.56
N TYR A 225 -3.88 -18.18 6.44
CA TYR A 225 -3.91 -16.71 6.31
C TYR A 225 -4.51 -16.00 7.52
N SER A 226 -4.72 -16.73 8.62
CA SER A 226 -5.23 -16.13 9.85
C SER A 226 -4.22 -15.18 10.47
N TYR A 227 -4.72 -14.08 11.02
CA TYR A 227 -3.92 -13.10 11.73
C TYR A 227 -4.75 -12.52 12.87
N SER A 228 -4.07 -11.98 13.89
CA SER A 228 -4.72 -11.40 15.06
C SER A 228 -4.47 -9.90 15.14
N VAL A 229 -5.47 -9.17 15.60
CA VAL A 229 -5.41 -7.71 15.77
C VAL A 229 -5.84 -7.32 17.19
N PHE A 230 -5.16 -6.34 17.77
CA PHE A 230 -5.53 -5.75 19.06
C PHE A 230 -6.24 -4.41 18.82
N VAL A 231 -7.54 -4.34 19.14
CA VAL A 231 -8.41 -3.19 18.78
C VAL A 231 -9.00 -2.47 19.99
N TYR A 232 -8.44 -2.69 21.18
CA TYR A 232 -8.92 -2.03 22.38
C TYR A 232 -8.72 -0.51 22.31
N GLY A 233 -9.78 0.24 22.57
CA GLY A 233 -9.72 1.71 22.56
C GLY A 233 -9.70 2.34 21.17
N VAL A 234 -9.84 1.53 20.11
CA VAL A 234 -9.91 2.01 18.73
C VAL A 234 -11.36 2.26 18.32
N ALA A 235 -11.58 3.40 17.67
CA ALA A 235 -12.91 3.80 17.21
C ALA A 235 -13.31 3.04 15.93
N MET A 236 -14.44 2.34 15.99
CA MET A 236 -15.01 1.65 14.83
C MET A 236 -16.04 2.57 14.17
N LEU A 237 -15.81 2.93 12.92
CA LEU A 237 -16.65 3.83 12.13
C LEU A 237 -17.17 3.09 10.90
N ILE A 238 -18.45 3.22 10.60
CA ILE A 238 -19.09 2.64 9.43
C ILE A 238 -19.73 3.75 8.62
N THR A 239 -19.48 3.74 7.32
CA THR A 239 -20.21 4.56 6.36
C THR A 239 -20.99 3.64 5.43
N SER A 240 -22.28 3.88 5.28
CA SER A 240 -23.14 3.02 4.46
C SER A 240 -24.28 3.82 3.83
N ASN A 241 -24.77 3.36 2.69
CA ASN A 241 -25.91 3.96 2.00
C ASN A 241 -27.22 3.17 2.28
N SER A 242 -27.10 1.92 2.72
CA SER A 242 -28.20 0.95 2.83
C SER A 242 -28.40 0.39 4.23
N TRP A 243 -27.63 0.84 5.23
CA TRP A 243 -27.63 0.31 6.59
C TRP A 243 -29.03 0.14 7.18
N ARG A 244 -29.92 1.13 7.01
CA ARG A 244 -31.28 1.06 7.56
C ARG A 244 -32.12 -0.05 6.93
N THR A 245 -32.06 -0.18 5.62
CA THR A 245 -32.79 -1.23 4.89
C THR A 245 -32.25 -2.59 5.28
N GLU A 246 -30.92 -2.76 5.29
CA GLU A 246 -30.28 -4.01 5.70
C GLU A 246 -30.59 -4.38 7.15
N LEU A 247 -30.65 -3.39 8.05
CA LEU A 247 -31.01 -3.61 9.44
C LEU A 247 -32.45 -4.13 9.56
N GLN A 248 -33.39 -3.66 8.72
CA GLN A 248 -34.77 -4.15 8.73
C GLN A 248 -34.88 -5.60 8.25
N ASP A 249 -34.00 -6.01 7.33
CA ASP A 249 -33.94 -7.36 6.79
C ASP A 249 -33.28 -8.38 7.75
N CYS A 250 -32.58 -7.89 8.79
CA CYS A 250 -31.95 -8.74 9.80
C CYS A 250 -32.98 -9.39 10.74
N SER A 251 -32.60 -10.50 11.37
CA SER A 251 -33.42 -11.13 12.41
C SER A 251 -33.66 -10.19 13.61
N PRO A 252 -34.76 -10.35 14.38
CA PRO A 252 -35.01 -9.49 15.54
C PRO A 252 -33.87 -9.47 16.56
N GLU A 253 -33.21 -10.61 16.79
CA GLU A 253 -32.05 -10.72 17.69
C GLU A 253 -30.84 -9.94 17.14
N ASP A 254 -30.56 -10.06 15.83
CA ASP A 254 -29.49 -9.31 15.18
C ASP A 254 -29.75 -7.79 15.21
N GLN A 255 -31.02 -7.40 15.01
CA GLN A 255 -31.43 -5.99 15.11
C GLN A 255 -31.21 -5.43 16.52
N GLU A 256 -31.60 -6.18 17.55
CA GLU A 256 -31.38 -5.79 18.94
C GLU A 256 -29.88 -5.65 19.22
N TRP A 257 -29.07 -6.61 18.78
CA TRP A 257 -27.62 -6.56 18.94
C TRP A 257 -27.01 -5.34 18.25
N LEU A 258 -27.35 -5.09 16.98
CA LEU A 258 -26.81 -3.95 16.22
C LEU A 258 -27.22 -2.61 16.87
N ARG A 259 -28.48 -2.44 17.27
CA ARG A 259 -28.95 -1.21 17.94
C ARG A 259 -28.30 -1.02 19.32
N GLY A 260 -28.07 -2.11 20.05
CA GLY A 260 -27.41 -2.08 21.35
C GLY A 260 -25.93 -1.66 21.25
N ASN A 261 -25.24 -2.04 20.18
CA ASN A 261 -23.80 -1.83 20.00
C ASN A 261 -23.45 -0.68 19.03
N SER A 262 -24.42 -0.02 18.41
CA SER A 262 -24.17 1.09 17.47
C SER A 262 -24.73 2.42 17.95
N ILE A 263 -24.14 3.51 17.45
CA ILE A 263 -24.72 4.85 17.41
C ILE A 263 -24.95 5.13 15.92
N CYS A 264 -26.21 5.10 15.50
CA CYS A 264 -26.58 5.26 14.09
C CYS A 264 -27.11 6.67 13.84
N ILE A 265 -26.51 7.36 12.88
CA ILE A 265 -26.82 8.75 12.52
C ILE A 265 -27.21 8.82 11.04
N ASP A 266 -28.39 9.37 10.79
CA ASP A 266 -28.82 9.69 9.43
C ASP A 266 -28.18 11.00 8.97
N CYS A 267 -27.48 10.92 7.85
CA CYS A 267 -26.89 12.04 7.18
C CYS A 267 -27.83 12.43 6.05
N ASP A 268 -28.54 13.54 6.22
CA ASP A 268 -29.46 14.10 5.20
C ASP A 268 -28.86 15.32 4.48
N VAL A 269 -27.78 15.87 5.02
CA VAL A 269 -27.07 17.04 4.50
C VAL A 269 -25.58 16.71 4.29
N PRO A 270 -24.88 17.39 3.36
CA PRO A 270 -23.45 17.21 3.19
C PRO A 270 -22.69 17.60 4.48
N LEU A 271 -21.79 16.72 4.92
CA LEU A 271 -20.96 16.84 6.13
C LEU A 271 -19.61 17.51 5.89
#